data_AF-A0AAD8NK40-F1
#
_entry.id   AF-A0AAD8NK40-F1
#
_cell.length_a   1.000
_cell.length_b   1.000
_cell.length_c   1.000
_cell.angle_alpha   90.00
_cell.angle_beta   90.00
_cell.angle_gamma   90.00
#
_symmetry.space_group_name_H-M   'P 1'
#
loop_
_entity.id
_entity.type
_entity.pdbx_description
1 polymer ?
#
loop_
_entity_poly.entity_id
_entity_poly.type
_entity_poly.pdbx_seq_one_letter_code
_entity_poly.pdbx_strand_id
1 'polypeptide(L)'
;MEALRSVSNVAPPSLFKAHLFKPTFTLSFTHKTPNLAQFSRYKSTSFNVISPSVSTQPDEDIETVDEDEKFDWFCNWYAVMPVCDLDKRAPVGKKVLGLDVVVWWDKNDNEWKVFDDRCPHRLAPLSEGRIDQLGRLQCVYHGWCFGGSGDCKLIPQAPLNGPHVHSSKKACVGVYPSTVQNGIVWFWPNTDPQYKDILTKKKPPYIAEVEDPSFSFKMYNRDIPFGYEVLIENLMDPAHVPYAHHGIMKSTLPR
;
A
#
# COMPACT_ATOMS: atom_id res chain seq x y z
N MET A 1 -53.94 -29.06 -45.88
CA MET A 1 -52.59 -28.70 -46.34
C MET A 1 -51.95 -27.89 -45.23
N GLU A 2 -51.62 -28.48 -44.07
CA GLU A 2 -50.43 -29.31 -43.80
C GLU A 2 -49.12 -28.68 -44.30
N ALA A 3 -48.34 -28.17 -43.35
CA ALA A 3 -46.87 -28.27 -43.25
C ALA A 3 -46.48 -27.57 -41.92
N LEU A 4 -46.42 -28.30 -40.81
CA LEU A 4 -45.26 -29.02 -40.28
C LEU A 4 -44.42 -28.17 -39.31
N ARG A 5 -44.41 -28.69 -38.07
CA ARG A 5 -43.68 -28.24 -36.90
C ARG A 5 -42.18 -28.42 -37.09
N SER A 6 -41.40 -27.51 -36.51
CA SER A 6 -40.01 -27.77 -36.12
C SER A 6 -39.74 -27.03 -34.81
N VAL A 7 -39.91 -27.74 -33.70
CA VAL A 7 -39.47 -27.33 -32.37
C VAL A 7 -37.98 -27.67 -32.29
N SER A 8 -37.12 -26.66 -32.35
CA SER A 8 -35.69 -26.81 -32.05
C SER A 8 -35.47 -26.75 -30.54
N ASN A 9 -35.32 -27.93 -29.94
CA ASN A 9 -34.78 -28.10 -28.59
C ASN A 9 -33.31 -27.64 -28.60
N VAL A 10 -33.05 -26.44 -28.09
CA VAL A 10 -31.69 -26.01 -27.74
C VAL A 10 -31.46 -26.40 -26.29
N ALA A 11 -30.57 -27.38 -26.10
CA ALA A 11 -30.12 -27.82 -24.79
C ALA A 11 -29.42 -26.68 -24.01
N PRO A 12 -29.58 -26.61 -22.68
CA PRO A 12 -28.86 -25.63 -21.88
C PRO A 12 -27.34 -25.92 -21.91
N PRO A 13 -26.47 -24.90 -21.97
CA PRO A 13 -25.03 -25.11 -21.94
C PRO A 13 -24.60 -25.73 -20.62
N SER A 14 -23.77 -26.77 -20.73
CA SER A 14 -23.25 -27.58 -19.64
C SER A 14 -22.49 -26.73 -18.62
N LEU A 15 -22.81 -26.96 -17.34
CA LEU A 15 -22.03 -26.54 -16.18
C LEU A 15 -20.56 -26.94 -16.35
N PHE A 16 -19.70 -25.96 -16.59
CA PHE A 16 -18.25 -26.15 -16.44
C PHE A 16 -17.96 -26.46 -14.97
N LYS A 17 -17.53 -27.70 -14.71
CA LYS A 17 -16.94 -28.11 -13.43
C LYS A 17 -15.68 -27.27 -13.20
N ALA A 18 -15.77 -26.27 -12.33
CA ALA A 18 -14.61 -25.65 -11.73
C ALA A 18 -13.89 -26.72 -10.89
N HIS A 19 -12.75 -27.21 -11.38
CA HIS A 19 -11.83 -27.98 -10.58
C HIS A 19 -11.21 -27.05 -9.52
N LEU A 20 -11.85 -27.01 -8.34
CA LEU A 20 -11.26 -26.45 -7.13
C LEU A 20 -10.04 -27.30 -6.75
N PHE A 21 -8.86 -26.84 -7.11
CA PHE A 21 -7.62 -27.27 -6.46
C PHE A 21 -7.65 -26.77 -5.01
N LYS A 22 -7.85 -27.69 -4.06
CA LYS A 22 -7.63 -27.45 -2.63
C LYS A 22 -6.15 -27.68 -2.33
N PRO A 23 -5.35 -26.67 -1.96
CA PRO A 23 -4.09 -26.93 -1.29
C PRO A 23 -4.40 -27.29 0.15
N THR A 24 -4.27 -28.57 0.48
CA THR A 24 -4.30 -29.08 1.85
C THR A 24 -2.93 -28.84 2.46
N PHE A 25 -2.76 -27.72 3.16
CA PHE A 25 -1.68 -27.53 4.11
C PHE A 25 -2.31 -27.07 5.42
N THR A 26 -2.56 -28.04 6.31
CA THR A 26 -2.96 -27.78 7.70
C THR A 26 -1.69 -27.66 8.52
N LEU A 27 -1.19 -26.44 8.72
CA LEU A 27 -0.18 -26.15 9.73
C LEU A 27 -0.90 -25.78 11.02
N SER A 28 -1.02 -26.74 11.93
CA SER A 28 -1.50 -26.51 13.30
C SER A 28 -0.38 -25.91 14.14
N PHE A 29 -0.43 -24.59 14.38
CA PHE A 29 0.42 -23.92 15.35
C PHE A 29 -0.25 -23.91 16.72
N THR A 30 0.29 -24.67 17.66
CA THR A 30 -0.06 -24.54 19.08
C THR A 30 0.59 -23.28 19.64
N HIS A 31 -0.18 -22.23 19.89
CA HIS A 31 0.27 -21.09 20.69
C HIS A 31 0.46 -21.54 22.15
N LYS A 32 1.72 -21.73 22.56
CA LYS A 32 2.08 -21.69 23.98
C LYS A 32 2.38 -20.24 24.35
N THR A 33 1.56 -19.67 25.21
CA THR A 33 1.80 -18.38 25.86
C THR A 33 3.01 -18.50 26.79
N PRO A 34 4.08 -17.68 26.64
CA PRO A 34 5.10 -17.57 27.67
C PRO A 34 4.60 -16.64 28.78
N ASN A 35 4.72 -17.15 30.00
CA ASN A 35 4.32 -16.50 31.24
C ASN A 35 5.24 -15.30 31.53
N LEU A 36 4.64 -14.18 31.92
CA LEU A 36 5.32 -12.93 32.22
C LEU A 36 5.96 -13.02 33.62
N ALA A 37 7.28 -13.22 33.71
CA ALA A 37 8.00 -13.15 34.98
C ALA A 37 9.41 -12.55 34.82
N GLN A 38 9.60 -11.39 35.44
CA GLN A 38 10.84 -10.81 35.98
C GLN A 38 12.13 -10.92 35.16
N PHE A 39 12.42 -9.86 34.38
CA PHE A 39 13.79 -9.56 33.99
C PHE A 39 14.49 -8.72 35.06
N SER A 40 15.45 -9.38 35.74
CA SER A 40 16.41 -8.78 36.65
C SER A 40 17.40 -7.89 35.89
N ARG A 41 17.78 -6.75 36.50
CA ARG A 41 18.76 -5.80 35.95
C ARG A 41 20.13 -6.46 35.83
N TYR A 42 20.62 -6.63 34.60
CA TYR A 42 22.03 -6.95 34.36
C TYR A 42 22.85 -5.66 34.30
N LYS A 43 23.90 -5.61 35.13
CA LYS A 43 24.90 -4.53 35.15
C LYS A 43 25.72 -4.59 33.86
N SER A 44 25.72 -3.49 33.11
CA SER A 44 26.62 -3.28 31.97
C SER A 44 28.06 -3.22 32.47
N THR A 45 28.91 -4.11 31.96
CA THR A 45 30.37 -4.02 32.11
C THR A 45 30.90 -3.45 30.80
N SER A 46 31.54 -2.29 30.89
CA SER A 46 32.15 -1.56 29.78
C SER A 46 33.40 -2.29 29.30
N PHE A 47 33.43 -2.68 28.02
CA PHE A 47 34.63 -3.16 27.36
C PHE A 47 35.24 -2.01 26.54
N ASN A 48 36.45 -1.59 26.91
CA ASN A 48 37.24 -0.64 26.13
C ASN A 48 37.90 -1.38 24.97
N VAL A 49 37.47 -1.08 23.74
CA VAL A 49 38.16 -1.48 22.51
C VAL A 49 39.04 -0.29 22.08
N ILE A 50 40.35 -0.48 22.11
CA ILE A 50 41.33 0.48 21.59
C ILE A 50 41.49 0.17 20.09
N SER A 51 41.02 1.07 19.24
CA SER A 51 41.29 1.04 17.80
C SER A 51 42.56 1.83 17.48
N PRO A 52 43.44 1.36 16.57
CA PRO A 52 44.61 2.11 16.14
C PRO A 52 44.20 3.31 15.27
N SER A 53 44.82 4.46 15.53
CA SER A 53 44.62 5.70 14.77
C SER A 53 45.29 5.63 13.41
N VAL A 54 44.49 5.51 12.33
CA VAL A 54 44.94 5.78 10.97
C VAL A 54 44.70 7.27 10.69
N SER A 55 45.79 8.00 10.47
CA SER A 55 45.77 9.39 10.02
C SER A 55 45.32 9.43 8.57
N THR A 56 44.15 10.02 8.33
CA THR A 56 43.68 10.40 6.99
C THR A 56 43.42 11.90 7.03
N GLN A 57 43.93 12.62 6.03
CA GLN A 57 43.79 14.06 5.85
C GLN A 57 42.29 14.45 5.78
N PRO A 58 41.89 15.65 6.24
CA PRO A 58 40.49 16.05 6.19
C PRO A 58 40.12 16.42 4.76
N ASP A 59 39.22 15.64 4.15
CA ASP A 59 38.42 16.14 3.03
C ASP A 59 37.50 17.25 3.60
N GLU A 60 37.68 18.45 3.07
CA GLU A 60 36.76 19.58 3.25
C GLU A 60 35.47 19.26 2.50
N ASP A 61 34.42 18.93 3.26
CA ASP A 61 32.98 19.17 3.04
C ASP A 61 32.15 18.08 3.78
N ILE A 62 32.33 17.98 5.09
CA ILE A 62 31.31 17.37 5.95
C ILE A 62 30.31 18.49 6.23
N GLU A 63 29.22 18.54 5.45
CA GLU A 63 28.02 19.25 5.87
C GLU A 63 27.70 18.76 7.29
N THR A 64 27.71 19.68 8.25
CA THR A 64 27.26 19.42 9.61
C THR A 64 25.78 19.04 9.52
N VAL A 65 25.50 17.74 9.47
CA VAL A 65 24.13 17.23 9.63
C VAL A 65 23.71 17.65 11.02
N ASP A 66 22.74 18.56 11.10
CA ASP A 66 22.16 19.00 12.36
C ASP A 66 21.74 17.75 13.16
N GLU A 67 22.45 17.43 14.24
CA GLU A 67 22.25 16.21 15.03
C GLU A 67 20.85 16.14 15.70
N ASP A 68 20.04 17.19 15.54
CA ASP A 68 18.72 17.37 16.15
C ASP A 68 17.53 17.26 15.17
N GLU A 69 17.71 17.09 13.85
CA GLU A 69 16.58 16.86 12.95
C GLU A 69 16.08 15.40 13.02
N LYS A 70 15.12 15.18 13.92
CA LYS A 70 14.38 13.92 13.99
C LYS A 70 13.61 13.70 12.68
N PHE A 71 13.91 12.60 11.98
CA PHE A 71 13.20 12.20 10.77
C PHE A 71 11.68 12.07 11.02
N ASP A 72 10.89 12.85 10.28
CA ASP A 72 9.43 12.77 10.31
C ASP A 72 8.91 11.76 9.29
N TRP A 73 8.55 10.58 9.79
CA TRP A 73 7.97 9.49 9.01
C TRP A 73 6.69 9.91 8.28
N PHE A 74 5.96 10.90 8.77
CA PHE A 74 4.69 11.34 8.19
C PHE A 74 4.83 12.52 7.21
N CYS A 75 6.06 13.01 6.98
CA CYS A 75 6.38 14.09 6.06
C CYS A 75 7.28 13.65 4.88
N ASN A 76 6.98 12.48 4.31
CA ASN A 76 7.67 11.90 3.17
C ASN A 76 6.71 11.19 2.20
N TRP A 77 7.14 10.99 0.95
CA TRP A 77 6.39 10.22 -0.03
C TRP A 77 6.67 8.74 0.10
N TYR A 78 5.62 7.93 0.12
CA TYR A 78 5.72 6.46 0.17
C TYR A 78 4.99 5.83 -0.99
N ALA A 79 5.61 4.80 -1.58
CA ALA A 79 4.98 3.98 -2.60
C ALA A 79 3.91 3.11 -1.96
N VAL A 80 2.71 3.09 -2.53
CA VAL A 80 1.58 2.29 -2.03
C VAL A 80 1.42 1.01 -2.86
N MET A 81 1.29 1.17 -4.17
CA MET A 81 1.00 0.08 -5.12
C MET A 81 1.53 0.41 -6.52
N PRO A 82 2.03 -0.57 -7.28
CA PRO A 82 2.20 -0.45 -8.72
C PRO A 82 0.83 -0.27 -9.40
N VAL A 83 0.72 0.64 -10.36
CA VAL A 83 -0.53 0.84 -11.12
C VAL A 83 -0.93 -0.40 -11.91
N CYS A 84 0.04 -1.18 -12.38
CA CYS A 84 -0.21 -2.44 -13.10
C CYS A 84 -0.90 -3.52 -12.25
N ASP A 85 -0.84 -3.41 -10.93
CA ASP A 85 -1.45 -4.37 -10.00
C ASP A 85 -2.86 -3.92 -9.55
N LEU A 86 -3.36 -2.79 -10.07
CA LEU A 86 -4.65 -2.22 -9.68
C LEU A 86 -5.73 -2.40 -10.76
N ASP A 87 -6.94 -2.76 -10.32
CA ASP A 87 -8.15 -2.76 -11.16
C ASP A 87 -8.97 -1.50 -10.89
N LYS A 88 -9.20 -0.66 -11.90
CA LYS A 88 -10.01 0.56 -11.80
C LYS A 88 -11.45 0.34 -11.33
N ARG A 89 -11.93 -0.91 -11.28
CA ARG A 89 -13.29 -1.28 -10.87
C ARG A 89 -13.40 -1.63 -9.40
N ALA A 90 -12.29 -1.87 -8.71
CA ALA A 90 -12.27 -2.35 -7.33
C ALA A 90 -11.35 -1.49 -6.46
N PRO A 91 -11.80 -1.05 -5.27
CA PRO A 91 -10.90 -0.46 -4.30
C PRO A 91 -9.95 -1.52 -3.72
N VAL A 92 -8.75 -1.12 -3.33
CA VAL A 92 -7.71 -2.01 -2.78
C VAL A 92 -7.21 -1.43 -1.46
N GLY A 93 -7.34 -2.20 -0.38
CA GLY A 93 -6.83 -1.83 0.94
C GLY A 93 -5.34 -2.14 1.07
N LYS A 94 -4.58 -1.24 1.70
CA LYS A 94 -3.18 -1.43 2.08
C LYS A 94 -2.89 -0.83 3.44
N LYS A 95 -1.89 -1.38 4.12
CA LYS A 95 -1.37 -0.83 5.37
C LYS A 95 0.04 -0.30 5.13
N VAL A 96 0.25 1.00 5.33
CA VAL A 96 1.57 1.64 5.16
C VAL A 96 1.87 2.48 6.39
N LEU A 97 3.03 2.26 7.03
CA LEU A 97 3.39 2.90 8.32
C LEU A 97 2.32 2.73 9.42
N GLY A 98 1.61 1.60 9.40
CA GLY A 98 0.51 1.33 10.34
C GLY A 98 -0.83 1.99 9.98
N LEU A 99 -0.86 2.87 8.98
CA LEU A 99 -2.09 3.51 8.47
C LEU A 99 -2.83 2.56 7.53
N ASP A 100 -4.12 2.34 7.78
CA ASP A 100 -5.02 1.63 6.87
C ASP A 100 -5.49 2.59 5.79
N VAL A 101 -5.12 2.35 4.54
CA VAL A 101 -5.46 3.20 3.39
C VAL A 101 -6.14 2.41 2.30
N VAL A 102 -7.02 3.07 1.55
CA VAL A 102 -7.68 2.50 0.37
C VAL A 102 -7.23 3.25 -0.88
N VAL A 103 -6.70 2.50 -1.84
CA VAL A 103 -6.42 2.97 -3.20
C VAL A 103 -7.63 2.68 -4.06
N TRP A 104 -8.15 3.68 -4.75
CA TRP A 104 -9.32 3.52 -5.61
C TRP A 104 -9.29 4.48 -6.80
N TRP A 105 -10.02 4.13 -7.87
CA TRP A 105 -10.09 4.94 -9.08
C TRP A 105 -11.32 5.84 -9.07
N ASP A 106 -11.12 7.16 -9.00
CA ASP A 106 -12.19 8.12 -9.20
C ASP A 106 -12.44 8.30 -10.69
N LYS A 107 -13.59 7.81 -11.17
CA LYS A 107 -13.95 7.95 -12.59
C LYS A 107 -14.30 9.39 -12.98
N ASN A 108 -14.68 10.24 -12.02
CA ASN A 108 -15.07 11.62 -12.31
C ASN A 108 -13.84 12.48 -12.58
N ASP A 109 -12.78 12.29 -11.79
CA ASP A 109 -11.51 12.99 -11.95
C ASP A 109 -10.53 12.26 -12.89
N ASN A 110 -10.80 10.99 -13.23
CA ASN A 110 -9.87 10.10 -13.94
C ASN A 110 -8.51 9.97 -13.24
N GLU A 111 -8.54 9.80 -11.92
CA GLU A 111 -7.34 9.74 -11.09
C GLU A 111 -7.42 8.63 -10.04
N TRP A 112 -6.26 8.07 -9.70
CA TRP A 112 -6.12 7.23 -8.51
C TRP A 112 -6.11 8.13 -7.27
N LYS A 113 -6.91 7.77 -6.28
CA LYS A 113 -7.00 8.46 -4.98
C LYS A 113 -6.63 7.51 -3.85
N VAL A 114 -6.10 8.07 -2.76
CA VAL A 114 -5.75 7.33 -1.54
C VAL A 114 -6.50 7.93 -0.36
N PHE A 115 -7.41 7.18 0.23
CA PHE A 115 -8.19 7.61 1.40
C PHE A 115 -7.81 6.81 2.65
N ASP A 116 -8.19 7.32 3.82
CA ASP A 116 -8.31 6.49 5.03
C ASP A 116 -9.27 5.33 4.74
N ASP A 117 -8.87 4.10 5.08
CA ASP A 117 -9.69 2.90 4.83
C ASP A 117 -10.77 2.70 5.89
N ARG A 118 -11.47 3.78 6.24
CA ARG A 118 -12.45 3.81 7.32
C ARG A 118 -13.60 4.73 6.95
N CYS A 119 -14.79 4.15 6.80
CA CYS A 119 -15.99 4.93 6.57
C CYS A 119 -16.31 5.80 7.80
N PRO A 120 -16.48 7.13 7.67
CA PRO A 120 -16.72 8.03 8.80
C PRO A 120 -18.05 7.75 9.54
N HIS A 121 -18.95 6.94 8.95
CA HIS A 121 -20.20 6.55 9.59
C HIS A 121 -20.01 5.53 10.73
N ARG A 122 -19.38 4.39 10.44
CA ARG A 122 -19.25 3.24 11.37
C ARG A 122 -17.92 2.49 11.23
N LEU A 123 -16.91 3.15 10.65
CA LEU A 123 -15.54 2.67 10.49
C LEU A 123 -15.39 1.38 9.67
N ALA A 124 -16.41 0.98 8.90
CA ALA A 124 -16.28 -0.12 7.97
C ALA A 124 -15.19 0.19 6.93
N PRO A 125 -14.34 -0.80 6.58
CA PRO A 125 -13.31 -0.61 5.56
C PRO A 125 -13.95 -0.24 4.23
N LEU A 126 -13.44 0.81 3.61
CA LEU A 126 -13.89 1.27 2.30
C LEU A 126 -13.32 0.41 1.17
N SER A 127 -12.20 -0.26 1.41
CA SER A 127 -11.59 -1.27 0.55
C SER A 127 -12.46 -2.50 0.34
N GLU A 128 -13.36 -2.83 1.26
CA GLU A 128 -14.40 -3.86 1.06
C GLU A 128 -15.61 -3.34 0.26
N GLY A 129 -15.60 -2.05 -0.09
CA GLY A 129 -16.63 -1.38 -0.86
C GLY A 129 -16.55 -1.67 -2.37
N ARG A 130 -17.07 -0.72 -3.15
CA ARG A 130 -17.13 -0.83 -4.62
C ARG A 130 -17.14 0.55 -5.27
N ILE A 131 -16.79 0.60 -6.55
CA ILE A 131 -17.03 1.79 -7.38
C ILE A 131 -18.47 1.74 -7.87
N ASP A 132 -19.28 2.73 -7.49
CA ASP A 132 -20.69 2.78 -7.89
C ASP A 132 -20.86 3.14 -9.37
N GLN A 133 -22.12 3.12 -9.83
CA GLN A 133 -22.46 3.41 -11.23
C GLN A 133 -22.13 4.85 -11.64
N LEU A 134 -22.06 5.77 -10.67
CA LEU A 134 -21.66 7.17 -10.87
C LEU A 134 -20.15 7.37 -10.66
N GLY A 135 -19.38 6.30 -10.50
CA GLY A 135 -17.93 6.37 -10.38
C GLY A 135 -17.40 6.79 -9.03
N ARG A 136 -18.20 6.72 -7.97
CA ARG A 136 -17.84 7.11 -6.61
C ARG A 136 -17.44 5.90 -5.78
N LEU A 137 -16.64 6.12 -4.73
CA LEU A 137 -16.34 5.08 -3.76
C LEU A 137 -17.55 4.85 -2.84
N GLN A 138 -18.14 3.66 -2.90
CA GLN A 138 -19.30 3.29 -2.11
C GLN A 138 -18.92 2.30 -0.99
N CYS A 139 -19.20 2.68 0.25
CA CYS A 139 -19.00 1.84 1.41
C CYS A 139 -19.89 0.60 1.38
N VAL A 140 -19.31 -0.56 1.69
CA VAL A 140 -20.02 -1.86 1.72
C VAL A 140 -21.17 -1.88 2.72
N TYR A 141 -21.02 -1.18 3.85
CA TYR A 141 -21.92 -1.37 4.98
C TYR A 141 -23.29 -0.73 4.77
N HIS A 142 -23.33 0.59 4.57
CA HIS A 142 -24.59 1.33 4.44
C HIS A 142 -24.71 2.07 3.10
N GLY A 143 -23.78 1.84 2.17
CA GLY A 143 -23.85 2.42 0.82
C GLY A 143 -23.56 3.92 0.75
N TRP A 144 -22.95 4.52 1.77
CA TRP A 144 -22.47 5.91 1.70
C TRP A 144 -21.46 6.04 0.56
N CYS A 145 -21.63 7.06 -0.28
CA CYS A 145 -20.77 7.30 -1.44
C CYS A 145 -19.91 8.55 -1.25
N PHE A 146 -18.65 8.47 -1.63
CA PHE A 146 -17.65 9.53 -1.50
C PHE A 146 -17.05 9.89 -2.87
N GLY A 147 -16.85 11.19 -3.13
CA GLY A 147 -16.11 11.66 -4.29
C GLY A 147 -14.60 11.72 -4.03
N GLY A 148 -13.78 12.01 -5.04
CA GLY A 148 -12.31 12.07 -4.96
C GLY A 148 -11.73 13.09 -3.98
N SER A 149 -12.51 14.11 -3.60
CA SER A 149 -12.15 15.06 -2.53
C SER A 149 -12.51 14.58 -1.12
N GLY A 150 -12.99 13.34 -0.99
CA GLY A 150 -13.41 12.72 0.26
C GLY A 150 -14.78 13.19 0.77
N ASP A 151 -15.46 14.08 0.05
CA ASP A 151 -16.77 14.58 0.46
C ASP A 151 -17.86 13.54 0.24
N CYS A 152 -18.78 13.44 1.21
CA CYS A 152 -19.91 12.53 1.11
C CYS A 152 -20.90 13.06 0.08
N LYS A 153 -21.06 12.32 -1.01
CA LYS A 153 -21.96 12.66 -2.12
C LYS A 153 -23.36 12.10 -1.95
N LEU A 154 -23.50 11.00 -1.21
CA LEU A 154 -24.78 10.32 -1.02
C LEU A 154 -24.81 9.52 0.28
N ILE A 155 -25.88 9.71 1.02
CA ILE A 155 -26.29 8.86 2.14
C ILE A 155 -27.65 8.26 1.75
N PRO A 156 -27.73 6.97 1.36
CA PRO A 156 -28.97 6.41 0.83
C PRO A 156 -30.17 6.49 1.78
N GLN A 157 -29.91 6.53 3.09
CA GLN A 157 -30.91 6.56 4.15
C GLN A 157 -31.31 8.00 4.55
N ALA A 158 -30.66 9.03 4.01
CA ALA A 158 -31.00 10.41 4.32
C ALA A 158 -32.25 10.83 3.50
N PRO A 159 -33.27 11.43 4.13
CA PRO A 159 -34.46 11.88 3.41
C PRO A 159 -34.11 13.05 2.48
N LEU A 160 -34.70 13.07 1.26
CA LEU A 160 -34.44 14.12 0.26
C LEU A 160 -34.71 15.54 0.80
N ASN A 161 -35.76 15.68 1.61
CA ASN A 161 -36.18 16.97 2.19
C ASN A 161 -35.65 17.16 3.63
N GLY A 162 -34.71 16.34 4.06
CA GLY A 162 -34.09 16.44 5.39
C GLY A 162 -32.90 17.38 5.43
N PRO A 163 -32.25 17.50 6.60
CA PRO A 163 -30.98 18.19 6.71
C PRO A 163 -29.97 17.61 5.72
N HIS A 164 -29.14 18.47 5.11
CA HIS A 164 -28.07 18.06 4.19
C HIS A 164 -26.89 17.42 4.96
N VAL A 165 -27.13 16.26 5.60
CA VAL A 165 -26.16 15.56 6.45
C VAL A 165 -24.90 15.18 5.67
N HIS A 166 -25.04 14.89 4.38
CA HIS A 166 -23.93 14.60 3.47
C HIS A 166 -22.96 15.79 3.31
N SER A 167 -23.44 17.03 3.50
CA SER A 167 -22.60 18.24 3.44
C SER A 167 -21.81 18.51 4.74
N SER A 168 -22.02 17.71 5.80
CA SER A 168 -21.29 17.85 7.05
C SER A 168 -19.81 17.47 6.87
N LYS A 169 -18.90 18.26 7.44
CA LYS A 169 -17.46 17.90 7.48
C LYS A 169 -17.18 16.58 8.19
N LYS A 170 -18.05 16.18 9.14
CA LYS A 170 -17.96 14.89 9.83
C LYS A 170 -18.36 13.70 8.94
N ALA A 171 -18.99 13.95 7.80
CA ALA A 171 -19.33 12.94 6.82
C ALA A 171 -18.20 12.75 5.77
N CYS A 172 -17.18 13.60 5.76
CA CYS A 172 -16.04 13.46 4.86
C CYS A 172 -15.09 12.35 5.33
N VAL A 173 -14.53 11.60 4.38
CA VAL A 173 -13.42 10.67 4.63
C VAL A 173 -12.08 11.41 4.56
N GLY A 174 -11.09 10.95 5.32
CA GLY A 174 -9.72 11.47 5.24
C GLY A 174 -9.10 11.17 3.88
N VAL A 175 -8.53 12.20 3.25
CA VAL A 175 -7.88 12.10 1.94
C VAL A 175 -6.40 12.37 2.10
N TYR A 176 -5.57 11.44 1.63
CA TYR A 176 -4.13 11.63 1.58
C TYR A 176 -3.75 12.29 0.26
N PRO A 177 -2.85 13.30 0.25
CA PRO A 177 -2.24 13.76 -0.99
C PRO A 177 -1.59 12.57 -1.70
N SER A 178 -1.96 12.37 -2.96
CA SER A 178 -1.50 11.23 -3.75
C SER A 178 -1.22 11.62 -5.19
N THR A 179 -0.29 10.91 -5.84
CA THR A 179 0.02 11.10 -7.25
C THR A 179 0.44 9.78 -7.88
N VAL A 180 0.33 9.67 -9.20
CA VAL A 180 0.97 8.61 -9.97
C VAL A 180 2.25 9.15 -10.58
N GLN A 181 3.38 8.52 -10.26
CA GLN A 181 4.68 8.83 -10.85
C GLN A 181 5.44 7.54 -11.12
N ASN A 182 6.07 7.43 -12.30
CA ASN A 182 6.78 6.24 -12.76
C ASN A 182 5.97 4.94 -12.57
N GLY A 183 4.68 4.95 -12.92
CA GLY A 183 3.81 3.77 -12.83
C GLY A 183 3.44 3.32 -11.40
N ILE A 184 3.74 4.13 -10.38
CA ILE A 184 3.50 3.84 -8.96
C ILE A 184 2.49 4.84 -8.40
N VAL A 185 1.54 4.37 -7.59
CA VAL A 185 0.71 5.24 -6.74
C VAL A 185 1.52 5.60 -5.51
N TRP A 186 1.81 6.89 -5.36
CA TRP A 186 2.48 7.48 -4.21
C TRP A 186 1.48 8.20 -3.32
N PHE A 187 1.70 8.18 -2.01
CA PHE A 187 0.93 8.98 -1.07
C PHE A 187 1.82 9.68 -0.04
N TRP A 188 1.31 10.81 0.45
CA TRP A 188 1.85 11.52 1.59
C TRP A 188 1.01 11.14 2.82
N PRO A 189 1.58 10.51 3.85
CA PRO A 189 0.83 9.90 4.96
C PRO A 189 0.34 10.92 6.00
N ASN A 190 -0.16 12.07 5.55
CA ASN A 190 -0.73 13.11 6.40
C ASN A 190 -1.93 13.76 5.69
N THR A 191 -3.10 13.74 6.34
CA THR A 191 -4.36 14.30 5.81
C THR A 191 -4.60 15.75 6.21
N ASP A 192 -3.67 16.38 6.94
CA ASP A 192 -3.80 17.79 7.32
C ASP A 192 -3.92 18.66 6.05
N PRO A 193 -4.93 19.55 5.96
CA PRO A 193 -5.13 20.44 4.83
C PRO A 193 -3.89 21.23 4.39
N GLN A 194 -2.92 21.49 5.27
CA GLN A 194 -1.67 22.18 4.92
C GLN A 194 -0.83 21.42 3.87
N TYR A 195 -0.99 20.11 3.77
CA TYR A 195 -0.27 19.25 2.83
C TYR A 195 -1.04 18.99 1.53
N LYS A 196 -2.23 19.60 1.34
CA LYS A 196 -3.03 19.39 0.11
C LYS A 196 -2.22 19.64 -1.17
N ASP A 197 -1.37 20.67 -1.16
CA ASP A 197 -0.54 21.05 -2.31
C ASP A 197 0.91 20.59 -2.17
N ILE A 198 1.20 19.57 -1.35
CA ILE A 198 2.56 19.10 -1.06
C ILE A 198 3.33 18.70 -2.32
N LEU A 199 2.64 18.21 -3.36
CA LEU A 199 3.23 17.85 -4.65
C LEU A 199 3.94 19.04 -5.35
N THR A 200 3.52 20.28 -5.07
CA THR A 200 4.17 21.48 -5.60
C THR A 200 5.49 21.80 -4.91
N LYS A 201 5.64 21.37 -3.65
CA LYS A 201 6.82 21.65 -2.80
C LYS A 201 7.82 20.50 -2.80
N LYS A 202 7.33 19.27 -2.74
CA LYS A 202 8.13 18.04 -2.70
C LYS A 202 7.44 16.99 -3.56
N LYS A 203 8.15 16.46 -4.57
CA LYS A 203 7.67 15.38 -5.42
C LYS A 203 8.17 14.03 -4.89
N PRO A 204 7.51 12.90 -5.24
CA PRO A 204 8.08 11.59 -5.01
C PRO A 204 9.44 11.43 -5.73
N PRO A 205 10.29 10.48 -5.30
CA PRO A 205 11.52 10.14 -6.03
C PRO A 205 11.21 9.79 -7.49
N TYR A 206 11.97 10.40 -8.42
CA TYR A 206 11.79 10.20 -9.87
C TYR A 206 12.85 9.22 -10.40
N ILE A 207 12.42 8.30 -11.24
CA ILE A 207 13.28 7.27 -11.86
C ILE A 207 13.21 7.45 -13.38
N ALA A 208 14.24 8.05 -13.97
CA ALA A 208 14.24 8.43 -15.39
C ALA A 208 14.18 7.20 -16.31
N GLU A 209 14.82 6.11 -15.91
CA GLU A 209 14.93 4.86 -16.65
C GLU A 209 13.57 4.15 -16.83
N VAL A 210 12.56 4.49 -16.01
CA VAL A 210 11.19 3.95 -16.19
C VAL A 210 10.48 4.60 -17.38
N GLU A 211 10.84 5.84 -17.74
CA GLU A 211 10.24 6.57 -18.86
C GLU A 211 11.08 6.48 -20.14
N ASP A 212 12.32 6.01 -20.04
CA ASP A 212 13.19 5.79 -21.19
C ASP A 212 12.81 4.49 -21.93
N PRO A 213 12.36 4.56 -23.20
CA PRO A 213 11.98 3.37 -23.97
C PRO A 213 13.15 2.44 -24.30
N SER A 214 14.40 2.86 -24.09
CA SER A 214 15.59 1.99 -24.23
C SER A 214 15.75 1.03 -23.05
N PHE A 215 15.05 1.27 -21.95
CA PHE A 215 15.03 0.40 -20.77
C PHE A 215 13.78 -0.48 -20.76
N SER A 216 13.91 -1.61 -20.08
CA SER A 216 12.76 -2.43 -19.70
C SER A 216 12.71 -2.51 -18.19
N PHE A 217 11.53 -2.38 -17.61
CA PHE A 217 11.33 -2.46 -16.18
C PHE A 217 10.24 -3.47 -15.84
N LYS A 218 10.30 -3.99 -14.62
CA LYS A 218 9.28 -4.85 -14.03
C LYS A 218 9.02 -4.36 -12.62
N MET A 219 7.75 -4.16 -12.29
CA MET A 219 7.32 -3.78 -10.94
C MET A 219 6.62 -4.96 -10.30
N TYR A 220 6.87 -5.14 -9.02
CA TYR A 220 6.25 -6.19 -8.21
C TYR A 220 5.94 -5.63 -6.83
N ASN A 221 4.82 -6.06 -6.27
CA ASN A 221 4.51 -5.89 -4.86
C ASN A 221 4.51 -7.25 -4.14
N ARG A 222 5.13 -7.30 -2.97
CA ARG A 222 5.21 -8.50 -2.12
C ARG A 222 5.09 -8.08 -0.65
N ASP A 223 4.17 -8.71 0.05
CA ASP A 223 4.11 -8.65 1.51
C ASP A 223 5.07 -9.73 2.06
N ILE A 224 5.98 -9.32 2.96
CA ILE A 224 6.98 -10.20 3.55
C ILE A 224 6.88 -10.11 5.09
N PRO A 225 6.91 -11.23 5.83
CA PRO A 225 6.59 -11.23 7.27
C PRO A 225 7.78 -10.80 8.16
N PHE A 226 8.43 -9.68 7.83
CA PHE A 226 9.47 -9.06 8.67
C PHE A 226 9.50 -7.54 8.46
N GLY A 227 10.13 -6.83 9.41
CA GLY A 227 10.25 -5.37 9.38
C GLY A 227 11.11 -4.86 8.23
N TYR A 228 10.92 -3.60 7.85
CA TYR A 228 11.67 -2.97 6.76
C TYR A 228 13.16 -2.89 7.09
N GLU A 229 13.50 -2.71 8.37
CA GLU A 229 14.87 -2.64 8.87
C GLU A 229 15.67 -3.92 8.55
N VAL A 230 15.05 -5.09 8.69
CA VAL A 230 15.67 -6.38 8.36
C VAL A 230 15.90 -6.50 6.85
N LEU A 231 14.96 -6.00 6.05
CA LEU A 231 15.11 -6.00 4.60
C LEU A 231 16.24 -5.07 4.14
N ILE A 232 16.34 -3.88 4.73
CA ILE A 232 17.39 -2.92 4.44
C ILE A 232 18.75 -3.46 4.88
N GLU A 233 18.86 -4.05 6.07
CA GLU A 233 20.09 -4.71 6.53
C GLU A 233 20.53 -5.81 5.55
N ASN A 234 19.60 -6.67 5.14
CA ASN A 234 19.89 -7.72 4.17
C ASN A 234 20.35 -7.15 2.81
N LEU A 235 19.72 -6.08 2.32
CA LEU A 235 20.09 -5.44 1.05
C LEU A 235 21.48 -4.80 1.11
N MET A 236 21.86 -4.25 2.26
CA MET A 236 23.13 -3.54 2.45
C MET A 236 24.32 -4.45 2.77
N ASP A 237 24.10 -5.71 3.17
CA ASP A 237 25.18 -6.66 3.47
C ASP A 237 25.61 -7.46 2.23
N PRO A 238 26.75 -7.17 1.58
CA PRO A 238 27.22 -7.97 0.45
C PRO A 238 27.69 -9.38 0.86
N ALA A 239 27.95 -9.64 2.14
CA ALA A 239 28.51 -10.92 2.60
C ALA A 239 27.54 -12.09 2.38
N HIS A 240 26.22 -11.84 2.36
CA HIS A 240 25.24 -12.89 2.08
C HIS A 240 25.24 -13.32 0.59
N VAL A 241 25.72 -12.48 -0.33
CA VAL A 241 25.59 -12.68 -1.78
C VAL A 241 26.16 -14.04 -2.25
N PRO A 242 27.41 -14.42 -1.91
CA PRO A 242 27.98 -15.67 -2.40
C PRO A 242 27.32 -16.94 -1.85
N TYR A 243 26.68 -16.85 -0.68
CA TYR A 243 26.10 -17.99 0.03
C TYR A 243 24.61 -18.14 -0.24
N ALA A 244 23.82 -17.08 0.02
CA ALA A 244 22.37 -17.12 -0.11
C ALA A 244 21.89 -17.17 -1.57
N HIS A 245 22.72 -16.70 -2.50
CA HIS A 245 22.41 -16.71 -3.95
C HIS A 245 23.28 -17.70 -4.73
N HIS A 246 23.82 -18.73 -4.05
CA HIS A 246 24.61 -19.78 -4.68
C HIS A 246 23.83 -20.46 -5.82
N GLY A 247 24.42 -20.50 -7.02
CA GLY A 247 23.79 -21.07 -8.20
C GLY A 247 22.70 -20.21 -8.85
N ILE A 248 22.36 -19.05 -8.25
CA ILE A 248 21.39 -18.08 -8.77
C ILE A 248 22.12 -16.88 -9.38
N MET A 249 23.06 -16.30 -8.64
CA MET A 249 23.89 -15.20 -9.10
C MET A 249 25.31 -15.68 -9.41
N LYS A 250 25.92 -15.12 -10.47
CA LYS A 250 27.34 -15.33 -10.74
C LYS A 250 28.15 -14.51 -9.74
N SER A 251 28.57 -15.12 -8.62
CA SER A 251 29.59 -14.52 -7.75
C SER A 251 30.99 -14.99 -8.18
N THR A 252 31.97 -14.10 -8.08
CA THR A 252 33.35 -14.32 -8.51
C THR A 252 34.24 -14.96 -7.45
N LEU A 253 33.69 -15.37 -6.30
CA LEU A 253 34.52 -15.94 -5.25
C LEU A 253 35.04 -17.34 -5.67
N PRO A 254 36.36 -17.58 -5.55
CA PRO A 254 36.93 -18.90 -5.76
C PRO A 254 36.40 -19.84 -4.68
N ARG A 255 36.04 -21.06 -5.10
CA ARG A 255 35.56 -22.15 -4.24
C ARG A 255 36.62 -22.61 -3.26
#